data_AF-A0A3M1XY40-F1
#
_entry.id   AF-A0A3M1XY40-F1
#
_cell.length_a   1.000
_cell.length_b   1.000
_cell.length_c   1.000
_cell.angle_alpha   90.00
_cell.angle_beta   90.00
_cell.angle_gamma   90.00
#
_symmetry.space_group_name_H-M   'P 1'
#
loop_
_entity.id
_entity.type
_entity.pdbx_description
1 polymer ?
#
loop_
_entity_poly.entity_id
_entity_poly.type
_entity_poly.pdbx_seq_one_letter_code
_entity_poly.pdbx_strand_id
1 'polypeptide(L)'
;MKTSIHTRHISEKTWEEESGFLSFLSKVPAEVQRFEESFRMGLRYLHLPPEAIDGDEQRAQNTAFVVVRKNRLLPERDYCLYAVFEDRSLKAGYGIYRDNRITTVKEIAPLTQFKKAEQTLYGWLRELLKISCEKP
;
A
#
# COMPACT_ATOMS: atom_id res chain seq x y z
N MET A 1 11.45 -45.34 35.86
CA MET A 1 10.45 -44.37 35.36
C MET A 1 11.12 -43.47 34.34
N LYS A 2 10.67 -43.48 33.08
CA LYS A 2 11.20 -42.61 32.01
C LYS A 2 10.37 -41.34 31.97
N THR A 3 10.95 -40.21 32.32
CA THR A 3 10.33 -38.89 32.20
C THR A 3 10.48 -38.43 30.76
N SER A 4 9.40 -38.55 29.97
CA SER A 4 9.34 -37.95 28.64
C SER A 4 9.23 -36.43 28.79
N ILE A 5 10.30 -35.72 28.44
CA ILE A 5 10.28 -34.27 28.28
C ILE A 5 9.55 -34.00 26.96
N HIS A 6 8.29 -33.58 27.04
CA HIS A 6 7.58 -32.97 25.92
C HIS A 6 8.16 -31.58 25.70
N THR A 7 9.15 -31.48 24.82
CA THR A 7 9.59 -30.19 24.27
C THR A 7 8.43 -29.65 23.43
N ARG A 8 7.63 -28.76 24.02
CA ARG A 8 6.66 -27.97 23.27
C ARG A 8 7.43 -27.04 22.34
N HIS A 9 7.42 -27.32 21.04
CA HIS A 9 7.72 -26.31 20.04
C HIS A 9 6.59 -25.26 20.06
N ILE A 10 6.74 -24.24 20.90
CA ILE A 10 5.97 -23.01 20.74
C ILE A 10 6.60 -22.32 19.54
N SER A 11 5.98 -22.47 18.38
CA SER A 11 6.25 -21.58 17.25
C SER A 11 5.70 -20.21 17.65
N GLU A 12 6.57 -19.32 18.11
CA GLU A 12 6.21 -17.92 18.36
C GLU A 12 5.91 -17.28 17.00
N LYS A 13 4.63 -17.07 16.72
CA LYS A 13 4.22 -16.33 15.52
C LYS A 13 4.66 -14.88 15.66
N THR A 14 5.18 -14.32 14.58
CA THR A 14 5.54 -12.90 14.52
C THR A 14 4.28 -12.03 14.52
N TRP A 15 4.40 -10.77 14.95
CA TRP A 15 3.27 -9.82 14.94
C TRP A 15 2.68 -9.68 13.52
N GLU A 16 3.53 -9.72 12.51
CA GLU A 16 3.20 -9.63 11.09
C GLU A 16 2.28 -10.78 10.64
N GLU A 17 2.50 -11.98 11.17
CA GLU A 17 1.70 -13.17 10.90
C GLU A 17 0.36 -13.14 11.67
N GLU A 18 0.36 -12.65 12.90
CA GLU A 18 -0.85 -12.59 13.73
C GLU A 18 -1.81 -11.45 13.34
N SER A 19 -1.24 -10.32 12.92
CA SER A 19 -1.96 -9.12 12.53
C SER A 19 -2.70 -9.26 11.20
N GLY A 20 -2.28 -10.21 10.35
CA GLY A 20 -2.75 -10.36 8.98
C GLY A 20 -2.06 -9.40 7.99
N PHE A 21 -1.00 -8.73 8.40
CA PHE A 21 -0.27 -7.74 7.60
C PHE A 21 0.28 -8.34 6.30
N LEU A 22 1.03 -9.43 6.39
CA LEU A 22 1.61 -10.08 5.21
C LEU A 22 0.53 -10.61 4.26
N SER A 23 -0.53 -11.20 4.82
CA SER A 23 -1.68 -11.65 4.03
C SER A 23 -2.41 -10.51 3.33
N PHE A 24 -2.44 -9.32 3.92
CA PHE A 24 -3.01 -8.14 3.28
C PHE A 24 -2.11 -7.68 2.13
N LEU A 25 -0.81 -7.46 2.39
CA LEU A 25 0.13 -7.01 1.37
C LEU A 25 0.21 -7.94 0.17
N SER A 26 0.19 -9.25 0.39
CA SER A 26 0.22 -10.24 -0.70
C SER A 26 -1.00 -10.16 -1.63
N LYS A 27 -2.12 -9.63 -1.14
CA LYS A 27 -3.36 -9.48 -1.92
C LYS A 27 -3.46 -8.16 -2.67
N VAL A 28 -2.73 -7.12 -2.24
CA VAL A 28 -2.84 -5.76 -2.82
C VAL A 28 -2.69 -5.77 -4.35
N PRO A 29 -1.67 -6.43 -4.97
CA PRO A 29 -1.54 -6.43 -6.43
C PRO A 29 -2.78 -7.02 -7.13
N ALA A 30 -3.32 -8.12 -6.61
CA ALA A 30 -4.48 -8.80 -7.19
C ALA A 30 -5.78 -8.00 -7.01
N GLU A 31 -5.94 -7.29 -5.90
CA GLU A 31 -7.08 -6.39 -5.68
C GLU A 31 -7.02 -5.15 -6.59
N VAL A 32 -5.83 -4.57 -6.77
CA VAL A 32 -5.61 -3.44 -7.69
C VAL A 32 -5.91 -3.86 -9.13
N GLN A 33 -5.45 -5.04 -9.54
CA GLN A 33 -5.75 -5.59 -10.87
C GLN A 33 -7.26 -5.80 -11.06
N ARG A 34 -7.95 -6.44 -10.12
CA ARG A 34 -9.42 -6.64 -10.19
C ARG A 34 -10.19 -5.32 -10.27
N PHE A 35 -9.73 -4.31 -9.53
CA PHE A 35 -10.32 -2.98 -9.58
C PHE A 35 -10.11 -2.35 -10.97
N GLU A 36 -8.90 -2.40 -11.53
CA GLU A 36 -8.63 -1.89 -12.87
C GLU A 36 -9.43 -2.63 -13.95
N GLU A 37 -9.57 -3.95 -13.86
CA GLU A 37 -10.38 -4.73 -14.80
C GLU A 37 -11.86 -4.29 -14.79
N SER A 38 -12.36 -3.90 -13.62
CA SER A 38 -13.74 -3.46 -13.42
C SER A 38 -13.99 -2.04 -13.92
N PHE A 39 -13.07 -1.10 -13.67
CA PHE A 39 -13.28 0.33 -13.94
C PHE A 39 -12.51 0.88 -15.14
N ARG A 40 -11.42 0.23 -15.55
CA ARG A 40 -10.53 0.59 -16.67
C ARG A 40 -10.07 2.05 -16.63
N MET A 41 -9.50 2.46 -15.50
CA MET A 41 -9.16 3.85 -15.21
C MET A 41 -7.65 4.13 -15.25
N GLY A 42 -6.85 3.18 -15.75
CA GLY A 42 -5.41 3.32 -15.91
C GLY A 42 -4.65 3.15 -14.60
N LEU A 43 -5.18 2.38 -13.65
CA LEU A 43 -4.46 2.02 -12.43
C LEU A 43 -3.38 0.98 -12.72
N ARG A 44 -2.22 1.18 -12.10
CA ARG A 44 -1.06 0.28 -12.21
C ARG A 44 -0.39 0.14 -10.84
N TYR A 45 -0.23 -1.10 -10.40
CA TYR A 45 0.61 -1.43 -9.26
C TYR A 45 2.09 -1.29 -9.64
N LEU A 46 2.90 -0.63 -8.80
CA LEU A 46 4.35 -0.59 -8.96
C LEU A 46 4.99 -1.65 -8.06
N HIS A 47 5.84 -2.48 -8.64
CA HIS A 47 6.54 -3.56 -7.91
C HIS A 47 7.80 -3.08 -7.21
N LEU A 48 8.33 -1.92 -7.59
CA LEU A 48 9.51 -1.32 -6.99
C LEU A 48 9.09 -0.11 -6.17
N PRO A 49 9.74 0.13 -5.02
CA PRO A 49 9.55 1.36 -4.27
C PRO A 49 10.04 2.56 -5.07
N PRO A 50 9.53 3.77 -4.79
CA PRO A 50 10.07 5.00 -5.34
C PRO A 50 11.49 5.24 -4.79
N GLU A 51 12.24 6.14 -5.42
CA GLU A 51 13.52 6.65 -4.90
C GLU A 51 13.34 7.52 -3.65
N ALA A 52 12.28 8.35 -3.63
CA ALA A 52 12.01 9.26 -2.52
C ALA A 52 10.51 9.56 -2.37
N ILE A 53 10.08 9.81 -1.13
CA ILE A 53 8.75 10.34 -0.80
C ILE A 53 8.98 11.68 -0.08
N ASP A 54 8.50 12.79 -0.65
CA ASP A 54 8.72 14.15 -0.11
C ASP A 54 10.20 14.50 0.09
N GLY A 55 11.08 13.92 -0.72
CA GLY A 55 12.52 14.09 -0.60
C GLY A 55 13.20 13.16 0.42
N ASP A 56 12.44 12.31 1.12
CA ASP A 56 12.95 11.33 2.07
C ASP A 56 13.14 9.95 1.41
N GLU A 57 14.40 9.56 1.22
CA GLU A 57 14.81 8.27 0.65
C GLU A 57 14.64 7.12 1.66
N GLN A 58 14.80 7.40 2.97
CA GLN A 58 14.66 6.40 4.01
C GLN A 58 13.19 6.00 4.18
N ARG A 59 12.28 6.97 4.12
CA ARG A 59 10.84 6.72 4.09
C ARG A 59 10.44 5.89 2.87
N ALA A 60 11.04 6.16 1.71
CA ALA A 60 10.80 5.40 0.50
C ALA A 60 11.22 3.91 0.61
N GLN A 61 12.27 3.59 1.37
CA GLN A 61 12.68 2.21 1.62
C GLN A 61 11.64 1.40 2.40
N ASN A 62 10.81 2.07 3.22
CA ASN A 62 9.74 1.44 3.99
C ASN A 62 8.42 1.34 3.21
N THR A 63 8.42 1.63 1.90
CA THR A 63 7.22 1.58 1.06
C THR A 63 6.67 0.16 1.01
N ALA A 64 5.45 -0.01 1.50
CA ALA A 64 4.73 -1.27 1.43
C ALA A 64 4.11 -1.50 0.04
N PHE A 65 3.51 -0.46 -0.56
CA PHE A 65 3.03 -0.51 -1.93
C PHE A 65 2.83 0.88 -2.54
N VAL A 66 2.79 0.93 -3.88
CA VAL A 66 2.40 2.11 -4.65
C VAL A 66 1.45 1.68 -5.78
N VAL A 67 0.38 2.46 -5.97
CA VAL A 67 -0.56 2.34 -7.07
C VAL A 67 -0.62 3.67 -7.80
N VAL A 68 -0.27 3.68 -9.07
CA VAL A 68 -0.30 4.87 -9.93
C VAL A 68 -1.52 4.83 -10.82
N ARG A 69 -2.23 5.97 -10.91
CA ARG A 69 -3.25 6.22 -11.91
C ARG A 69 -2.61 6.99 -13.06
N LYS A 70 -2.34 6.29 -14.16
CA LYS A 70 -1.73 6.87 -15.37
C LYS A 70 -2.72 7.80 -16.07
N ASN A 71 -2.38 9.07 -16.19
CA ASN A 71 -3.20 10.01 -16.96
C ASN A 71 -2.63 10.17 -18.37
N ARG A 72 -3.29 9.57 -19.36
CA ARG A 72 -2.84 9.62 -20.77
C ARG A 72 -2.86 11.03 -21.36
N LEU A 73 -3.69 11.92 -20.82
CA LEU A 73 -3.84 13.29 -21.34
C LEU A 73 -2.84 14.26 -20.70
N LEU A 74 -2.39 13.98 -19.48
CA LEU A 74 -1.45 14.81 -18.71
C LEU A 74 -0.47 13.91 -17.95
N PRO A 75 0.53 13.33 -18.63
CA PRO A 75 1.48 12.37 -18.04
C PRO A 75 2.25 12.95 -16.84
N GLU A 76 2.45 14.26 -16.81
CA GLU A 76 3.08 14.97 -15.71
C GLU A 76 2.22 15.04 -14.43
N ARG A 77 0.98 14.51 -14.47
CA ARG A 77 0.00 14.44 -13.37
C ARG A 77 -0.44 13.01 -13.07
N ASP A 78 0.50 12.09 -13.09
CA ASP A 78 0.25 10.74 -12.62
C ASP A 78 0.03 10.77 -11.10
N TYR A 79 -1.23 10.67 -10.68
CA TYR A 79 -1.58 10.57 -9.26
C TYR A 79 -1.26 9.18 -8.75
N CYS A 80 -0.86 9.07 -7.49
CA CYS A 80 -0.60 7.80 -6.84
C CYS A 80 -1.27 7.70 -5.47
N LEU A 81 -1.60 6.47 -5.09
CA LEU A 81 -1.78 6.03 -3.71
C LEU A 81 -0.48 5.32 -3.31
N TYR A 82 0.10 5.70 -2.17
CA TYR A 82 1.24 5.00 -1.58
C TYR A 82 0.96 4.67 -0.12
N ALA A 83 1.60 3.62 0.37
CA ALA A 83 1.59 3.26 1.78
C ALA A 83 2.98 2.89 2.25
N VAL A 84 3.36 3.38 3.43
CA VAL A 84 4.64 3.13 4.09
C VAL A 84 4.37 2.38 5.39
N PHE A 85 5.16 1.35 5.66
CA PHE A 85 5.07 0.61 6.91
C PHE A 85 5.92 1.28 7.99
N GLU A 86 5.26 1.83 9.00
CA GLU A 86 5.89 2.51 10.13
C GLU A 86 5.08 2.25 11.40
N ASP A 87 5.77 2.03 12.51
CA ASP A 87 5.14 1.89 13.84
C ASP A 87 4.00 0.85 13.87
N ARG A 88 4.19 -0.29 13.20
CA ARG A 88 3.18 -1.37 13.07
C ARG A 88 1.87 -0.92 12.41
N SER A 89 1.95 0.09 11.55
CA SER A 89 0.82 0.65 10.81
C SER A 89 1.21 0.91 9.36
N LEU A 90 0.21 0.97 8.48
CA LEU A 90 0.39 1.52 7.14
C LEU A 90 -0.04 2.98 7.13
N LYS A 91 0.94 3.88 7.08
CA LYS A 91 0.72 5.30 6.84
C LYS A 91 0.58 5.50 5.34
N ALA A 92 -0.59 5.94 4.90
CA ALA A 92 -0.93 6.05 3.49
C ALA A 92 -1.15 7.51 3.08
N GLY A 93 -0.92 7.78 1.81
CA GLY A 93 -1.12 9.10 1.23
C GLY A 93 -1.47 9.03 -0.24
N TYR A 94 -2.06 10.11 -0.72
CA TYR A 94 -2.16 10.42 -2.13
C TYR A 94 -1.10 11.42 -2.52
N GLY A 95 -0.49 11.22 -3.68
CA GLY A 95 0.56 12.08 -4.18
C GLY A 95 0.60 12.17 -5.69
N ILE A 96 1.58 12.92 -6.18
CA ILE A 96 1.99 12.94 -7.58
C ILE A 96 3.25 12.09 -7.71
N TYR A 97 3.22 11.14 -8.65
CA TYR A 97 4.35 10.30 -8.99
C TYR A 97 5.04 10.84 -10.23
N ARG A 98 6.32 11.23 -10.10
CA ARG A 98 7.12 11.76 -11.20
C ARG A 98 8.58 11.39 -11.01
N ASP A 99 9.24 10.95 -12.07
CA ASP A 99 10.68 10.62 -12.08
C ASP A 99 11.08 9.71 -10.91
N ASN A 100 10.27 8.68 -10.67
CA ASN A 100 10.44 7.71 -9.57
C ASN A 100 10.36 8.31 -8.15
N ARG A 101 9.78 9.51 -8.01
CA ARG A 101 9.60 10.20 -6.72
C ARG A 101 8.12 10.48 -6.48
N ILE A 102 7.74 10.55 -5.22
CA ILE A 102 6.39 10.88 -4.78
C ILE A 102 6.42 12.24 -4.08
N THR A 103 5.51 13.13 -4.46
CA THR A 103 5.17 14.33 -3.68
C THR A 103 3.77 14.18 -3.11
N THR A 104 3.66 14.20 -1.79
CA THR A 104 2.40 14.00 -1.09
C THR A 104 1.50 15.21 -1.27
N VAL A 105 0.25 14.95 -1.66
CA VAL A 105 -0.81 15.95 -1.80
C VAL A 105 -1.76 15.87 -0.60
N LYS A 106 -2.05 14.66 -0.11
CA LYS A 106 -3.01 14.42 0.97
C LYS A 106 -2.65 13.16 1.73
N GLU A 107 -2.45 13.28 3.05
CA GLU A 107 -2.32 12.11 3.92
C GLU A 107 -3.67 11.47 4.22
N ILE A 108 -3.66 10.18 4.51
CA ILE A 108 -4.84 9.37 4.81
C ILE A 108 -4.67 8.73 6.18
N ALA A 109 -5.79 8.51 6.88
CA ALA A 109 -5.79 7.84 8.16
C ALA A 109 -5.04 6.50 8.09
N PRO A 110 -4.13 6.22 9.04
CA PRO A 110 -3.31 5.04 9.01
C PRO A 110 -4.15 3.78 9.21
N LEU A 111 -3.73 2.70 8.55
CA LEU A 111 -4.35 1.38 8.70
C LEU A 111 -3.57 0.56 9.72
N THR A 112 -4.25 0.18 10.81
CA THR A 112 -3.68 -0.58 11.93
C THR A 112 -4.26 -1.99 12.08
N GLN A 113 -5.31 -2.34 11.32
CA GLN A 113 -6.02 -3.62 11.39
C GLN A 113 -6.12 -4.28 10.01
N PHE A 114 -5.36 -5.36 9.79
CA PHE A 114 -5.18 -5.92 8.45
C PHE A 114 -6.16 -7.06 8.10
N LYS A 115 -6.82 -7.67 9.10
CA LYS A 115 -7.75 -8.81 8.88
C LYS A 115 -8.97 -8.48 8.01
N LYS A 116 -9.31 -7.20 7.82
CA LYS A 116 -10.42 -6.72 6.98
C LYS A 116 -10.05 -5.48 6.14
N ALA A 117 -8.76 -5.30 5.88
CA ALA A 117 -8.24 -4.10 5.23
C ALA A 117 -8.58 -3.96 3.72
N GLU A 118 -9.13 -5.01 3.09
CA GLU A 118 -9.54 -4.98 1.68
C GLU A 118 -10.60 -3.89 1.40
N GLN A 119 -11.53 -3.67 2.33
CA GLN A 119 -12.53 -2.60 2.21
C GLN A 119 -11.88 -1.21 2.28
N THR A 120 -10.88 -1.05 3.15
CA THR A 120 -10.09 0.19 3.26
C THR A 120 -9.31 0.44 1.97
N LEU A 121 -8.63 -0.58 1.43
CA LEU A 121 -7.92 -0.50 0.16
C LEU A 121 -8.88 -0.09 -0.98
N TYR A 122 -10.05 -0.73 -1.08
CA TYR A 122 -11.05 -0.39 -2.08
C TYR A 122 -11.51 1.08 -1.96
N GLY A 123 -11.74 1.55 -0.73
CA GLY A 123 -12.03 2.96 -0.45
C GLY A 123 -10.90 3.88 -0.91
N TRP A 124 -9.64 3.50 -0.64
CA TRP A 124 -8.49 4.28 -1.06
C TRP A 124 -8.34 4.37 -2.58
N LEU A 125 -8.59 3.27 -3.31
CA LEU A 125 -8.54 3.24 -4.77
C LEU A 125 -9.65 4.10 -5.40
N ARG A 126 -10.86 4.09 -4.83
CA ARG A 126 -11.96 4.96 -5.29
C ARG A 126 -11.64 6.43 -5.11
N GLU A 127 -11.09 6.79 -3.95
CA GLU A 127 -10.71 8.18 -3.68
C GLU A 127 -9.52 8.61 -4.56
N LEU A 128 -8.56 7.73 -4.86
CA LEU A 128 -7.50 7.99 -5.86
C LEU A 128 -8.10 8.37 -7.22
N LEU A 129 -9.13 7.64 -7.67
CA LEU A 129 -9.81 8.01 -8.92
C LEU A 129 -10.48 9.38 -8.82
N LYS A 130 -11.15 9.66 -7.71
CA LYS A 130 -11.84 10.94 -7.49
C LYS A 130 -10.87 12.13 -7.56
N ILE A 131 -9.81 12.11 -6.76
CA ILE A 131 -8.83 13.21 -6.73
C ILE A 131 -8.12 13.37 -8.08
N SER A 132 -7.96 12.28 -8.84
CA SER A 132 -7.30 12.33 -10.14
C SER A 132 -8.16 12.95 -11.25
N CYS A 133 -9.45 13.18 -10.97
CA CYS A 133 -10.42 13.82 -11.85
C CYS A 133 -10.77 15.24 -11.39
N GLU A 134 -10.53 15.59 -10.13
CA GLU A 134 -10.67 16.96 -9.64
C GLU A 134 -9.62 17.84 -10.33
N LYS A 135 -10.08 18.91 -11.01
CA LYS A 135 -9.17 19.95 -11.51
C LYS A 135 -8.56 20.63 -10.28
N PRO A 136 -7.22 20.78 -10.22
CA PRO A 136 -6.61 21.67 -9.24
C PRO A 136 -7.08 23.11 -9.45
#